data_AF-A0A318D076-F1
#
_entry.id   AF-A0A318D076-F1
#
_cell.length_a   1.000
_cell.length_b   1.000
_cell.length_c   1.000
_cell.angle_alpha   90.00
_cell.angle_beta   90.00
_cell.angle_gamma   90.00
#
_symmetry.space_group_name_H-M   'P 1'
#
loop_
_entity.id
_entity.type
_entity.pdbx_description
1 polymer ?
#
loop_
_entity_poly.entity_id
_entity_poly.type
_entity_poly.pdbx_seq_one_letter_code
_entity_poly.pdbx_strand_id
1 'polypeptide(L)' 'MSLFDNLSGYWFRIQDSLFPWMEEKIGELTNKQLQLVTALEIIRIEAFIQNCVGFPGRPLEDRIAIARAFVAKMV' A
#
# COMPACT_ATOMS: atom_id res chain seq x y z
N MET A 1 -3.30 4.42 23.43
CA MET A 1 -3.53 3.28 22.52
C MET A 1 -2.18 2.66 22.23
N SER A 2 -2.01 1.36 22.42
CA SER A 2 -0.73 0.69 22.20
C SER A 2 -0.42 0.56 20.71
N LEU A 3 0.84 0.24 20.38
CA LEU A 3 1.22 -0.10 19.01
C LEU A 3 0.45 -1.33 18.51
N PHE A 4 0.23 -2.31 19.40
CA PHE A 4 -0.54 -3.51 19.09
C PHE A 4 -1.97 -3.18 18.70
N ASP A 5 -2.67 -2.33 19.46
CA ASP A 5 -4.04 -1.92 19.16
C ASP A 5 -4.15 -1.26 17.78
N ASN A 6 -3.16 -0.45 17.41
CA ASN A 6 -3.12 0.18 16.08
C ASN A 6 -2.90 -0.84 14.97
N LEU A 7 -1.92 -1.75 15.12
CA LEU A 7 -1.66 -2.80 14.13
C LEU A 7 -2.86 -3.73 13.96
N SER A 8 -3.51 -4.13 15.06
CA SER A 8 -4.75 -4.92 15.01
C SER A 8 -5.87 -4.19 14.27
N GLY A 9 -6.02 -2.88 14.50
CA GLY A 9 -6.99 -2.06 13.77
C GLY A 9 -6.71 -1.96 12.27
N TYR A 10 -5.44 -1.79 11.88
CA TYR A 10 -5.05 -1.81 10.46
C TYR A 10 -5.30 -3.17 9.82
N TRP A 11 -4.91 -4.25 10.50
CA TRP A 11 -5.11 -5.61 10.02
C TRP A 11 -6.60 -5.93 9.81
N PHE A 12 -7.44 -5.54 10.78
CA PHE A 12 -8.89 -5.68 10.66
C PHE A 12 -9.44 -4.96 9.41
N ARG A 13 -9.02 -3.72 9.16
CA ARG A 13 -9.46 -2.96 7.97
C ARG A 13 -9.01 -3.61 6.65
N ILE A 14 -7.77 -4.13 6.61
CA ILE A 14 -7.25 -4.81 5.42
C ILE A 14 -8.10 -6.05 5.10
N GLN A 15 -8.39 -6.87 6.11
CA GLN A 15 -9.16 -8.11 5.94
C GLN A 15 -10.65 -7.86 5.67
N ASP A 16 -11.28 -6.96 6.42
CA ASP A 16 -12.74 -6.77 6.39
C ASP A 16 -13.21 -5.92 5.20
N SER A 17 -12.37 -4.98 4.74
CA SER A 17 -12.77 -4.01 3.71
C SER A 17 -11.92 -4.07 2.46
N LEU A 18 -10.59 -4.04 2.58
CA LEU A 18 -9.73 -3.88 1.41
C LEU A 18 -9.69 -5.14 0.54
N PHE A 19 -9.43 -6.32 1.12
CA PHE A 19 -9.39 -7.56 0.35
C PHE A 19 -10.72 -7.87 -0.34
N PRO A 20 -11.89 -7.84 0.34
CA PRO A 20 -13.17 -8.09 -0.32
C PRO A 20 -13.44 -7.10 -1.46
N TRP A 21 -13.12 -5.82 -1.27
CA TRP A 21 -13.28 -4.82 -2.33
C TRP A 21 -12.37 -5.10 -3.54
N MET A 22 -11.13 -5.53 -3.32
CA MET A 22 -10.24 -5.91 -4.41
C MET A 22 -10.72 -7.17 -5.13
N GLU A 23 -11.13 -8.19 -4.38
CA GLU A 23 -11.63 -9.44 -4.95
C GLU A 23 -12.89 -9.24 -5.80
N GLU A 24 -13.78 -8.32 -5.38
CA GLU A 24 -14.92 -7.90 -6.19
C GLU A 24 -14.50 -7.29 -7.54
N LYS A 25 -13.40 -6.52 -7.58
CA LYS A 25 -12.97 -5.77 -8.77
C LYS A 25 -12.08 -6.56 -9.72
N ILE A 26 -11.17 -7.36 -9.19
CA ILE A 26 -10.12 -8.04 -9.99
C ILE A 26 -10.11 -9.56 -9.83
N GLY A 27 -11.04 -10.12 -9.06
CA GLY A 27 -11.12 -11.55 -8.78
C GLY A 27 -10.24 -11.99 -7.61
N GLU A 28 -10.22 -13.30 -7.36
CA GLU A 28 -9.50 -13.91 -6.25
C GLU A 28 -8.02 -13.52 -6.20
N LEU A 29 -7.56 -13.12 -5.01
CA LEU A 29 -6.17 -12.73 -4.80
C LEU A 29 -5.32 -13.94 -4.43
N THR A 30 -4.22 -14.13 -5.15
CA THR A 30 -3.21 -15.12 -4.78
C THR A 30 -2.52 -14.73 -3.46
N ASN A 31 -1.93 -15.71 -2.77
CA ASN A 31 -1.16 -15.47 -1.54
C ASN A 31 -0.07 -14.39 -1.70
N LYS A 32 0.59 -14.32 -2.86
CA LYS A 32 1.59 -13.27 -3.15
C LYS A 32 0.97 -11.88 -3.28
N GLN A 33 -0.19 -11.77 -3.92
CA GLN A 33 -0.90 -10.50 -4.04
C GLN A 33 -1.41 -10.02 -2.67
N LEU A 34 -1.93 -10.93 -1.83
CA LEU A 34 -2.32 -10.61 -0.45
C LEU A 34 -1.12 -10.10 0.37
N GLN A 35 0.03 -10.75 0.26
CA GLN A 35 1.28 -10.30 0.91
C GLN A 35 1.71 -8.91 0.41
N LEU A 36 1.67 -8.68 -0.90
CA LEU A 36 2.03 -7.39 -1.49
C LEU A 36 1.11 -6.26 -1.00
N VAL A 37 -0.22 -6.47 -1.05
CA VAL A 37 -1.20 -5.47 -0.61
C VAL A 37 -1.01 -5.18 0.87
N THR A 38 -0.83 -6.22 1.70
CA THR A 38 -0.55 -6.06 3.13
C THR A 38 0.71 -5.23 3.37
N ALA A 39 1.80 -5.53 2.66
CA ALA A 39 3.06 -4.81 2.81
C ALA A 39 2.90 -3.32 2.45
N LEU A 40 2.20 -3.02 1.35
CA LEU A 40 1.95 -1.66 0.92
C LEU A 40 1.11 -0.86 1.93
N GLU A 41 0.08 -1.47 2.53
CA GLU A 41 -0.80 -0.81 3.49
C GLU A 41 -0.16 -0.61 4.87
N ILE A 42 0.72 -1.51 5.30
CA ILE A 42 1.43 -1.37 6.58
C ILE A 42 2.61 -0.39 6.43
N ILE A 43 3.41 -0.51 5.37
CA ILE A 43 4.61 0.32 5.18
C ILE A 43 4.22 1.74 4.78
N ARG A 44 3.14 1.91 3.99
CA ARG A 44 2.70 3.21 3.45
C ARG A 44 3.85 3.98 2.84
N ILE A 45 4.53 3.35 1.88
CA ILE A 45 5.79 3.84 1.29
C ILE A 45 5.68 5.29 0.78
N GLU A 46 4.49 5.70 0.35
CA GLU A 46 4.20 7.06 -0.07
C GLU A 46 4.49 8.14 0.99
N ALA A 47 4.40 7.79 2.29
CA ALA A 47 4.69 8.72 3.39
C ALA A 47 6.17 9.13 3.44
N PHE A 48 7.05 8.37 2.79
CA PHE A 48 8.49 8.63 2.73
C PHE A 48 8.91 9.36 1.44
N ILE A 49 7.96 9.72 0.58
CA ILE A 49 8.24 10.43 -0.67
C ILE A 49 8.21 11.94 -0.40
N GLN A 50 9.34 12.60 -0.61
CA GLN A 50 9.43 14.04 -0.41
C GLN A 50 8.69 14.83 -1.50
N ASN A 51 7.91 15.83 -1.09
CA ASN A 51 7.28 16.77 -2.02
C ASN A 51 8.26 17.88 -2.44
N CYS A 52 8.99 17.65 -3.54
CA CYS A 52 9.93 18.63 -4.10
C CYS A 52 9.24 19.56 -5.11
N VAL A 53 8.50 20.55 -4.61
CA VAL A 53 7.83 21.55 -5.46
C VAL A 53 8.89 22.43 -6.15
N GLY A 54 8.72 22.68 -7.45
CA GLY A 54 9.59 23.57 -8.23
C GLY A 54 10.88 22.94 -8.76
N PHE A 55 11.15 21.67 -8.45
CA PHE A 55 12.27 20.93 -9.02
C PHE A 55 11.84 20.12 -10.26
N PRO A 56 12.72 19.94 -11.25
CA PRO A 56 12.44 19.09 -12.40
C PRO A 56 12.26 17.63 -11.96
N GLY A 57 11.31 16.92 -12.57
CA GLY A 57 11.04 15.52 -12.24
C GLY A 57 9.59 15.12 -12.51
N ARG A 58 9.23 13.90 -12.05
CA ARG A 58 7.86 13.39 -12.14
C ARG A 58 6.94 14.05 -11.10
N PRO A 59 5.66 14.28 -11.44
CA PRO A 59 4.64 14.69 -10.48
C PRO A 59 4.62 13.79 -9.23
N LEU A 60 4.11 14.31 -8.10
CA LEU A 60 4.04 13.54 -6.86
C LEU A 60 3.21 12.25 -7.01
N GLU A 61 2.09 12.32 -7.73
CA GLU A 61 1.21 11.18 -7.99
C GLU A 61 1.94 10.05 -8.73
N ASP A 62 2.70 10.38 -9.78
CA ASP A 62 3.54 9.42 -10.50
C ASP A 62 4.59 8.79 -9.58
N ARG A 63 5.21 9.58 -8.69
CA ARG A 63 6.23 9.08 -7.75
C ARG A 63 5.64 8.09 -6.75
N ILE A 64 4.43 8.35 -6.26
CA ILE A 64 3.69 7.41 -5.39
C ILE A 64 3.48 6.08 -6.10
N ALA A 65 2.99 6.11 -7.35
CA ALA A 65 2.80 4.90 -8.14
C ALA A 65 4.12 4.14 -8.38
N ILE A 66 5.21 4.85 -8.71
CA ILE A 66 6.54 4.27 -8.90
C ILE A 66 7.04 3.58 -7.63
N ALA A 67 6.87 4.20 -6.45
CA ALA A 67 7.30 3.62 -5.19
C ALA A 67 6.53 2.33 -4.86
N ARG A 68 5.21 2.31 -5.07
CA ARG A 68 4.40 1.09 -4.87
C ARG A 68 4.77 0.00 -5.88
N ALA A 69 5.03 0.37 -7.13
CA ALA A 69 5.50 -0.55 -8.16
C ALA A 69 6.90 -1.13 -7.85
N PHE A 70 7.78 -0.33 -7.24
CA PHE A 70 9.08 -0.82 -6.77
C PHE A 70 8.91 -1.92 -5.72
N VAL A 71 8.03 -1.72 -4.72
CA VAL A 71 7.72 -2.76 -3.73
C VAL A 71 7.13 -4.00 -4.42
N ALA A 72 6.18 -3.81 -5.34
CA ALA A 72 5.57 -4.90 -6.09
C ALA A 72 6.57 -5.75 -6.88
N LYS A 73 7.64 -5.14 -7.39
CA LYS A 73 8.72 -5.86 -8.09
C LYS A 73 9.57 -6.73 -7.16
N MET A 74 9.62 -6.43 -5.87
CA MET A 74 10.51 -7.08 -4.90
C MET A 74 9.86 -8.27 -4.17
N VAL A 75 8.54 -8.47 -4.34
CA VAL A 75 7.72 -9.55 -3.76
C VAL A 75 7.39 -10.60 -4.82
#